data_AF-A0A529M1S1-F1
#
_entry.id   AF-A0A529M1S1-F1
#
_cell.length_a   1.000
_cell.length_b   1.000
_cell.length_c   1.000
_cell.angle_alpha   90.00
_cell.angle_beta   90.00
_cell.angle_gamma   90.00
#
_symmetry.space_group_name_H-M   'P 1'
#
loop_
_entity.id
_entity.type
_entity.pdbx_description
1 polymer ?
#
loop_
_entity_poly.entity_id
_entity_poly.type
_entity_poly.pdbx_seq_one_letter_code
_entity_poly.pdbx_strand_id
1 'polypeptide(L)'
;LETKAVTLHAKIKGRFRTVDAEGNVVSKIYDTTPGRMIIGELLPKNVNVPYETANQEMTKKNISKMIDTVYRHCGQKETVIFCDRIMALGFAHACRAGISFGKDDMLIPDTKLKLVSDTEALAKEYEQQYNDGLITQGEKYNKVVDAWAKCSEKVADEMMARIKAVEFEDNGRQKPMNSIYMISHSG
;
A
#
# COMPACT_ATOMS: atom_id res chain seq x y z
N LEU A 1 19.84 -14.03 -3.33
CA LEU A 1 18.40 -14.37 -3.46
C LEU A 1 18.23 -15.84 -3.80
N GLU A 2 18.93 -16.35 -4.82
CA GLU A 2 18.89 -17.77 -5.22
C GLU A 2 19.37 -18.74 -4.12
N THR A 3 20.32 -18.32 -3.30
CA THR A 3 20.81 -19.08 -2.14
C THR A 3 19.95 -18.94 -0.87
N LYS A 4 18.79 -18.26 -0.95
CA LYS A 4 17.86 -17.97 0.17
C LYS A 4 18.46 -17.22 1.39
N ALA A 5 19.69 -16.73 1.30
CA ALA A 5 20.36 -16.01 2.38
C ALA A 5 19.75 -14.63 2.73
N VAL A 6 19.01 -14.01 1.81
CA VAL A 6 18.44 -12.66 1.97
C VAL A 6 17.02 -12.63 1.39
N THR A 7 16.08 -11.93 2.05
CA THR A 7 14.71 -11.71 1.57
C THR A 7 14.60 -10.50 0.64
N LEU A 8 13.58 -10.47 -0.23
CA LEU A 8 13.37 -9.38 -1.20
C LEU A 8 13.21 -7.99 -0.57
N HIS A 9 12.71 -7.93 0.66
CA HIS A 9 12.43 -6.68 1.38
C HIS A 9 13.48 -6.35 2.46
N ALA A 10 14.58 -7.12 2.54
CA ALA A 10 15.67 -6.81 3.46
C ALA A 10 16.32 -5.46 3.12
N LYS A 11 16.60 -4.64 4.14
CA LYS A 11 17.31 -3.37 3.95
C LYS A 11 18.79 -3.66 3.69
N ILE A 12 19.29 -3.21 2.54
CA ILE A 12 20.68 -3.37 2.11
C ILE A 12 21.24 -2.06 1.57
N LYS A 13 22.57 -1.96 1.54
CA LYS A 13 23.27 -0.93 0.77
C LYS A 13 23.62 -1.49 -0.59
N GLY A 14 22.95 -1.01 -1.63
CA GLY A 14 23.16 -1.43 -3.02
C GLY A 14 24.00 -0.42 -3.78
N ARG A 15 24.94 -0.90 -4.60
CA ARG A 15 25.67 -0.05 -5.55
C ARG A 15 24.96 -0.08 -6.89
N PHE A 16 24.44 1.06 -7.34
CA PHE A 16 23.84 1.21 -8.66
C PHE A 16 24.78 1.99 -9.59
N ARG A 17 24.94 1.50 -10.82
CA ARG A 17 25.75 2.15 -11.85
C ARG A 17 24.82 2.90 -12.80
N THR A 18 24.91 4.23 -12.78
CA THR A 18 24.19 5.12 -13.69
C THR A 18 25.16 5.83 -14.63
N VAL A 19 24.63 6.61 -15.56
CA VAL A 19 25.39 7.44 -16.50
C VAL A 19 25.20 8.90 -16.11
N ASP A 20 26.26 9.70 -16.14
CA ASP A 20 26.19 11.16 -15.91
C ASP A 20 25.93 11.95 -17.21
N ALA A 21 25.76 13.27 -17.09
CA ALA A 21 25.53 14.21 -18.19
C ALA A 21 26.64 14.19 -19.27
N GLU A 22 27.82 13.67 -18.93
CA GLU A 22 29.00 13.61 -19.79
C GLU A 22 29.20 12.21 -20.41
N GLY A 23 28.30 11.26 -20.11
CA GLY A 23 28.34 9.89 -20.61
C GLY A 23 29.23 8.94 -19.81
N ASN A 24 29.79 9.39 -18.68
CA ASN A 24 30.63 8.55 -17.83
C ASN A 24 29.78 7.70 -16.88
N VAL A 25 30.26 6.49 -16.60
CA VAL A 25 29.60 5.55 -15.70
C VAL A 25 29.90 5.95 -14.25
N VAL A 26 28.90 6.49 -13.56
CA VAL A 26 29.00 6.85 -12.14
C VAL A 26 28.33 5.78 -11.29
N SER A 27 29.05 5.30 -10.27
CA SER A 27 28.48 4.40 -9.27
C SER A 27 28.11 5.17 -8.00
N LYS A 28 26.87 5.04 -7.55
CA LYS A 28 26.41 5.57 -6.26
C LYS A 28 25.89 4.43 -5.38
N ILE A 29 26.06 4.60 -4.07
CA ILE A 29 25.53 3.66 -3.06
C ILE A 29 24.20 4.23 -2.56
N TYR A 30 23.17 3.39 -2.55
CA TYR A 30 21.83 3.73 -2.08
C TYR A 30 21.41 2.76 -0.97
N ASP A 31 20.68 3.28 0.01
CA ASP A 31 19.92 2.47 0.96
C ASP A 31 18.64 1.98 0.25
N THR A 32 18.55 0.67 0.03
CA THR A 32 17.50 0.06 -0.81
C THR A 32 17.19 -1.37 -0.37
N THR A 33 16.37 -2.08 -1.14
CA THR A 33 16.06 -3.51 -0.96
C THR A 33 16.45 -4.30 -2.20
N PRO A 34 16.73 -5.62 -2.08
CA PRO A 34 17.00 -6.46 -3.24
C PRO A 34 15.88 -6.39 -4.30
N GLY A 35 14.61 -6.32 -3.88
CA GLY A 35 13.48 -6.18 -4.80
C GLY A 35 13.52 -4.88 -5.61
N ARG A 36 13.79 -3.74 -4.97
CA ARG A 36 13.94 -2.45 -5.66
C ARG A 36 15.16 -2.40 -6.57
N MET A 37 16.21 -3.14 -6.22
CA MET A 37 17.40 -3.25 -7.07
C MET A 37 17.09 -3.98 -8.38
N ILE A 38 16.33 -5.08 -8.33
CA ILE A 38 15.89 -5.81 -9.53
C ILE A 38 15.04 -4.91 -10.44
N ILE A 39 14.15 -4.10 -9.87
CA ILE A 39 13.38 -3.11 -10.66
C ILE A 39 14.32 -2.08 -11.29
N GLY A 40 15.30 -1.57 -10.52
CA GLY A 40 16.26 -0.60 -11.02
C GLY A 40 17.15 -1.12 -12.15
N GLU A 41 17.44 -2.41 -12.20
CA GLU A 41 18.20 -3.02 -13.32
C GLU A 41 17.45 -2.94 -14.66
N LEU A 42 16.12 -2.83 -14.63
CA LEU A 42 15.30 -2.65 -15.83
C LEU A 42 15.27 -1.21 -16.32
N LEU A 43 15.65 -0.23 -15.48
CA LEU A 43 15.64 1.18 -15.88
C LEU A 43 16.63 1.42 -17.04
N PRO A 44 16.23 2.20 -18.05
CA PRO A 44 17.15 2.63 -19.09
C PRO A 44 18.26 3.50 -18.48
N LYS A 45 19.50 3.27 -18.91
CA LYS A 45 20.66 4.01 -18.46
C LYS A 45 20.64 5.42 -19.05
N ASN A 46 20.00 6.34 -18.34
CA ASN A 46 19.86 7.73 -18.74
C ASN A 46 20.05 8.65 -17.53
N VAL A 47 20.71 9.78 -17.76
CA VAL A 47 21.00 10.82 -16.77
C VAL A 47 19.74 11.31 -16.08
N ASN A 48 18.65 11.43 -16.85
CA ASN A 48 17.38 11.97 -16.38
C ASN A 48 16.45 10.91 -15.75
N VAL A 49 16.89 9.65 -15.67
CA VAL A 49 16.15 8.56 -15.02
C VAL A 49 16.98 8.07 -13.83
N PRO A 50 16.98 8.78 -12.70
CA PRO A 50 17.77 8.39 -11.54
C PRO A 50 17.18 7.14 -10.89
N TYR A 51 18.03 6.34 -10.24
CA TYR A 51 17.62 5.17 -9.46
C TYR A 51 16.59 5.49 -8.36
N GLU A 52 16.56 6.74 -7.89
CA GLU A 52 15.57 7.24 -6.94
C GLU A 52 14.13 7.07 -7.43
N THR A 53 13.89 7.09 -8.75
CA THR A 53 12.57 6.79 -9.32
C THR A 53 12.09 5.38 -8.97
N ALA A 54 13.03 4.43 -8.87
CA ALA A 54 12.78 3.04 -8.48
C ALA A 54 12.94 2.80 -6.95
N ASN A 55 13.59 3.71 -6.21
CA ASN A 55 13.82 3.55 -4.77
C ASN A 55 12.68 4.07 -3.90
N GLN A 56 11.46 3.65 -4.20
CA GLN A 56 10.26 3.97 -3.45
C GLN A 56 9.32 2.77 -3.40
N GLU A 57 8.23 2.88 -2.64
CA GLU A 57 7.16 1.89 -2.69
C GLU A 57 6.42 2.01 -4.03
N MET A 58 6.34 0.91 -4.77
CA MET A 58 5.76 0.89 -6.11
C MET A 58 4.25 0.65 -6.06
N THR A 59 3.50 1.71 -5.76
CA THR A 59 2.06 1.74 -6.01
C THR A 59 1.77 1.93 -7.49
N LYS A 60 0.56 1.62 -7.94
CA LYS A 60 0.11 1.87 -9.32
C LYS A 60 0.40 3.29 -9.81
N LYS A 61 0.22 4.29 -8.94
CA LYS A 61 0.54 5.70 -9.23
C LYS A 61 2.03 5.91 -9.44
N ASN A 62 2.87 5.33 -8.60
CA ASN A 62 4.33 5.47 -8.69
C ASN A 62 4.90 4.74 -9.92
N ILE A 63 4.34 3.58 -10.28
CA ILE A 63 4.68 2.87 -11.53
C ILE A 63 4.33 3.73 -12.74
N SER A 64 3.14 4.32 -12.77
CA SER A 64 2.73 5.24 -13.85
C SER A 64 3.68 6.44 -13.97
N LYS A 65 4.07 7.06 -12.85
CA LYS A 65 5.06 8.15 -12.83
C LYS A 65 6.43 7.72 -13.32
N MET A 66 6.86 6.50 -12.98
CA MET A 66 8.13 5.93 -13.45
C MET A 66 8.11 5.76 -14.98
N ILE A 67 7.02 5.23 -15.53
CA ILE A 67 6.84 5.09 -16.99
C ILE A 67 6.83 6.46 -17.68
N ASP A 68 6.14 7.45 -17.13
CA ASP A 68 6.13 8.83 -17.66
C ASP A 68 7.54 9.44 -17.67
N THR A 69 8.33 9.20 -16.62
CA THR A 69 9.72 9.67 -16.55
C THR A 69 10.58 9.02 -17.64
N VAL A 70 10.44 7.71 -17.85
CA VAL A 70 11.14 7.00 -18.92
C VAL A 70 10.71 7.51 -20.30
N TYR A 71 9.42 7.75 -20.50
CA TYR A 71 8.86 8.26 -21.75
C TYR A 71 9.41 9.63 -22.14
N ARG A 72 9.44 10.57 -21.19
CA ARG A 72 9.92 11.93 -21.42
C ARG A 72 11.41 12.01 -21.77
N HIS A 73 12.21 11.08 -21.27
CA HIS A 73 13.67 11.18 -21.35
C HIS A 73 14.33 10.15 -22.27
N CYS A 74 13.70 9.00 -22.53
CA CYS A 74 14.24 7.93 -23.36
C CYS A 74 13.44 7.69 -24.65
N GLY A 75 12.29 8.34 -24.81
CA GLY A 75 11.45 8.25 -25.99
C GLY A 75 10.58 6.98 -26.05
N GLN A 76 9.82 6.85 -27.14
CA GLN A 76 8.76 5.85 -27.26
C GLN A 76 9.26 4.41 -27.30
N LYS A 77 10.30 4.11 -28.10
CA LYS A 77 10.80 2.75 -28.29
C LYS A 77 11.29 2.12 -26.98
N GLU A 78 12.12 2.85 -26.24
CA GLU A 78 12.66 2.39 -24.95
C GLU A 78 11.56 2.20 -23.91
N THR A 79 10.55 3.07 -23.93
CA THR A 79 9.39 2.96 -23.02
C THR A 79 8.59 1.68 -23.27
N VAL A 80 8.35 1.31 -24.52
CA VAL A 80 7.63 0.07 -24.86
C VAL A 80 8.39 -1.16 -24.34
N ILE A 81 9.70 -1.21 -24.57
CA ILE A 81 10.57 -2.30 -24.08
C ILE A 81 10.58 -2.34 -22.56
N PHE A 82 10.63 -1.18 -21.91
CA PHE A 82 10.59 -1.07 -20.45
C PHE A 82 9.27 -1.57 -19.85
N CYS A 83 8.14 -1.19 -20.43
CA CYS A 83 6.81 -1.65 -19.99
C CYS A 83 6.68 -3.17 -20.09
N ASP A 84 7.14 -3.78 -21.18
CA ASP A 84 7.09 -5.24 -21.37
C ASP A 84 7.94 -5.98 -20.32
N ARG A 85 9.15 -5.48 -20.05
CA ARG A 85 10.03 -6.04 -19.02
C ARG A 85 9.45 -5.92 -17.61
N ILE A 86 8.84 -4.78 -17.28
CA ILE A 86 8.16 -4.58 -16.00
C ILE A 86 6.98 -5.53 -15.86
N MET A 87 6.19 -5.69 -16.93
CA MET A 87 5.05 -6.60 -16.93
C MET A 87 5.51 -8.04 -16.65
N ALA A 88 6.53 -8.52 -17.38
CA ALA A 88 7.08 -9.86 -17.19
C ALA A 88 7.63 -10.07 -15.77
N LEU A 89 8.39 -9.09 -15.25
CA LEU A 89 8.91 -9.14 -13.88
C LEU A 89 7.78 -9.16 -12.84
N GLY A 90 6.78 -8.28 -13.02
CA GLY A 90 5.63 -8.15 -12.14
C GLY A 90 4.84 -9.46 -12.04
N PHE A 91 4.48 -10.07 -13.17
CA PHE A 91 3.76 -11.34 -13.18
C PHE A 91 4.56 -12.49 -12.56
N ALA A 92 5.86 -12.58 -12.87
CA ALA A 92 6.71 -13.61 -12.30
C ALA A 92 6.82 -13.50 -10.76
N HIS A 93 7.00 -12.29 -10.24
CA HIS A 93 7.08 -12.06 -8.79
C HIS A 93 5.73 -12.13 -8.09
N ALA A 94 4.63 -11.70 -8.73
CA ALA A 94 3.28 -11.84 -8.20
C ALA A 94 2.90 -13.32 -8.03
N CYS A 95 3.19 -14.16 -9.02
CA CYS A 95 2.96 -15.60 -8.95
C CYS A 95 3.78 -16.25 -7.84
N ARG A 96 5.06 -15.88 -7.70
CA ARG A 96 5.94 -16.37 -6.62
C ARG A 96 5.53 -15.90 -5.23
N ALA A 97 4.93 -14.72 -5.12
CA ALA A 97 4.48 -14.17 -3.84
C ALA A 97 3.30 -14.96 -3.26
N GLY A 98 2.49 -15.60 -4.10
CA GLY A 98 1.40 -16.48 -3.64
C GLY A 98 0.36 -15.78 -2.78
N ILE A 99 0.15 -14.47 -3.02
CA ILE A 99 -0.81 -13.67 -2.25
C ILE A 99 -2.21 -14.24 -2.50
N SER A 100 -2.85 -14.66 -1.42
CA SER A 100 -4.20 -15.23 -1.42
C SER A 100 -5.09 -14.45 -0.46
N PHE A 101 -6.40 -14.64 -0.58
CA PHE A 101 -7.39 -14.08 0.33
C PHE A 101 -8.12 -15.22 1.05
N GLY A 102 -8.13 -15.16 2.38
CA GLY A 102 -8.83 -16.11 3.23
C GLY A 102 -9.76 -15.42 4.23
N LYS A 103 -10.60 -16.22 4.90
CA LYS A 103 -11.47 -15.72 5.98
C LYS A 103 -10.66 -15.09 7.13
N ASP A 104 -9.47 -15.62 7.39
CA ASP A 104 -8.62 -15.22 8.51
C ASP A 104 -7.86 -13.91 8.22
N ASP A 105 -7.81 -13.47 6.95
CA ASP A 105 -7.27 -12.16 6.59
C ASP A 105 -8.23 -11.01 6.96
N MET A 106 -9.52 -11.31 7.21
CA MET A 106 -10.52 -10.34 7.65
C MET A 106 -10.45 -10.14 9.15
N LEU A 107 -9.49 -9.32 9.58
CA LEU A 107 -9.32 -8.98 11.00
C LEU A 107 -10.44 -8.03 11.46
N ILE A 108 -11.30 -8.53 12.36
CA ILE A 108 -12.35 -7.74 12.99
C ILE A 108 -11.74 -6.98 14.18
N PRO A 109 -11.90 -5.65 14.28
CA PRO A 109 -11.38 -4.90 15.41
C PRO A 109 -12.17 -5.19 16.69
N ASP A 110 -11.48 -5.38 17.81
CA ASP A 110 -12.08 -5.68 19.13
C ASP A 110 -13.02 -4.55 19.61
N THR A 111 -12.73 -3.32 19.17
CA THR A 111 -13.49 -2.09 19.42
C THR A 111 -14.85 -2.04 18.73
N LYS A 112 -15.11 -2.91 17.74
CA LYS A 112 -16.39 -2.96 17.00
C LYS A 112 -17.59 -3.09 17.93
N LEU A 113 -17.53 -4.00 18.90
CA LEU A 113 -18.65 -4.23 19.83
C LEU A 113 -18.95 -2.98 20.66
N LYS A 114 -17.91 -2.27 21.09
CA LYS A 114 -18.06 -1.02 21.84
C LYS A 114 -18.69 0.07 20.98
N LEU A 115 -18.19 0.29 19.76
CA LEU A 115 -18.73 1.30 18.84
C LEU A 115 -20.21 1.08 18.50
N VAL A 116 -20.60 -0.18 18.28
CA VAL A 116 -22.00 -0.54 18.04
C VAL A 116 -22.85 -0.28 19.28
N SER A 117 -22.40 -0.70 20.46
CA SER A 117 -23.12 -0.47 21.72
C SER A 117 -23.28 1.03 22.03
N ASP A 118 -22.25 1.83 21.78
CA ASP A 118 -22.29 3.28 21.99
C ASP A 118 -23.29 3.96 21.03
N THR A 119 -23.37 3.49 19.79
CA THR A 119 -24.31 4.00 18.78
C THR A 119 -25.75 3.59 19.09
N GLU A 120 -25.95 2.36 19.58
CA GLU A 120 -27.26 1.88 20.02
C GLU A 120 -27.78 2.69 21.23
N ALA A 121 -26.90 3.02 22.18
CA ALA A 121 -27.23 3.89 23.30
C ALA A 121 -27.63 5.31 22.83
N LEU A 122 -26.92 5.88 21.86
CA LEU A 122 -27.26 7.17 21.25
C LEU A 122 -28.60 7.13 20.51
N ALA A 123 -28.88 6.06 19.78
CA ALA A 123 -30.16 5.89 19.09
C ALA A 123 -31.33 5.84 20.08
N LYS A 124 -31.15 5.15 21.21
CA LYS A 124 -32.13 5.10 22.30
C LYS A 124 -32.33 6.46 22.97
N GLU A 125 -31.27 7.26 23.12
CA GLU A 125 -31.37 8.63 23.62
C GLU A 125 -32.21 9.51 22.68
N TYR A 126 -32.01 9.41 21.36
CA TYR A 126 -32.82 10.15 20.39
C TYR A 126 -34.28 9.69 20.38
N GLU A 127 -34.55 8.41 20.61
CA GLU A 127 -35.91 7.91 20.78
C GLU A 127 -36.57 8.49 22.03
N GLN A 128 -35.84 8.59 23.14
CA GLN A 128 -36.33 9.24 24.36
C GLN A 128 -36.60 10.73 24.13
N GLN A 129 -35.69 11.45 23.48
CA GLN A 129 -35.89 12.87 23.14
C GLN A 129 -37.13 13.11 22.26
N TYR A 130 -37.45 12.16 21.37
CA TYR A 130 -38.68 12.21 20.58
C TYR A 130 -39.93 12.00 21.45
N ASN A 131 -39.89 11.04 22.38
CA ASN A 131 -40.98 10.77 23.31
C ASN A 131 -41.23 11.94 24.27
N ASP A 132 -40.17 12.64 24.69
CA ASP A 132 -40.24 13.83 25.54
C ASP A 132 -40.69 15.09 24.75
N GLY A 133 -40.88 14.97 23.43
CA GLY A 133 -41.33 16.06 22.57
C GLY A 133 -40.25 17.11 22.24
N LEU A 134 -38.98 16.80 22.50
CA LEU A 134 -37.84 17.70 22.25
C LEU A 134 -37.44 17.78 20.77
N ILE A 135 -37.69 16.71 20.00
CA ILE A 135 -37.34 16.63 18.58
C ILE A 135 -38.51 16.11 17.74
N THR A 136 -38.53 16.47 16.45
CA THR A 136 -39.51 15.97 15.49
C THR A 136 -39.13 14.59 14.92
N GLN A 137 -40.09 13.89 14.31
CA GLN A 137 -39.83 12.58 13.69
C GLN A 137 -38.79 12.64 12.56
N GLY A 138 -38.80 13.72 11.76
CA GLY A 138 -37.83 13.92 10.68
C GLY A 138 -36.42 14.14 11.20
N GLU A 139 -36.26 14.95 12.26
CA GLU A 139 -34.97 15.15 12.92
C GLU A 139 -34.46 13.87 13.57
N LYS A 140 -35.33 13.08 14.21
CA LYS A 140 -34.97 11.76 14.75
C LYS A 140 -34.36 10.88 13.68
N TYR A 141 -35.02 10.74 12.54
CA TYR A 141 -34.55 9.90 11.43
C TYR A 141 -33.16 10.33 10.96
N ASN A 142 -32.98 11.63 10.69
CA ASN A 142 -31.69 12.16 10.23
C ASN A 142 -30.58 11.95 11.27
N LYS A 143 -30.85 12.17 12.56
CA LYS A 143 -29.87 11.96 13.64
C LYS A 143 -29.46 10.49 13.79
N VAL A 144 -30.42 9.57 13.71
CA VAL A 144 -30.14 8.13 13.80
C VAL A 144 -29.32 7.66 12.59
N VAL A 145 -29.68 8.10 11.38
CA VAL A 145 -28.93 7.77 10.16
C VAL A 145 -27.50 8.31 10.23
N ASP A 146 -27.31 9.55 10.67
CA ASP A 146 -25.98 10.16 10.84
C ASP A 146 -25.14 9.43 11.90
N ALA A 147 -25.74 9.03 13.02
CA ALA A 147 -25.05 8.25 14.06
C ALA A 147 -24.56 6.88 13.53
N TRP A 148 -25.40 6.16 12.78
CA TRP A 148 -25.01 4.88 12.18
C TRP A 148 -23.98 5.04 11.05
N ALA A 149 -24.09 6.10 10.24
CA ALA A 149 -23.09 6.41 9.22
C ALA A 149 -21.71 6.66 9.85
N LYS A 150 -21.64 7.50 10.89
CA LYS A 150 -20.41 7.77 11.66
C LYS A 150 -19.86 6.52 12.33
N CYS A 151 -20.72 5.63 12.85
CA CYS A 151 -20.29 4.36 13.41
C CYS A 151 -19.63 3.47 12.35
N SER A 152 -20.26 3.36 11.17
CA SER A 152 -19.73 2.59 10.05
C SER A 152 -18.34 3.10 9.60
N GLU A 153 -18.17 4.42 9.46
CA GLU A 153 -16.89 5.03 9.12
C GLU A 153 -15.81 4.72 10.18
N LYS A 154 -16.13 4.91 11.48
CA LYS A 154 -15.18 4.61 12.56
C LYS A 154 -14.76 3.15 12.60
N VAL A 155 -15.69 2.22 12.42
CA VAL A 155 -15.39 0.78 12.38
C VAL A 155 -14.49 0.47 11.18
N ALA A 156 -14.75 1.07 10.01
CA ALA A 156 -13.91 0.89 8.83
C ALA A 156 -12.48 1.42 9.05
N ASP A 157 -12.34 2.60 9.66
CA ASP A 157 -11.05 3.20 9.97
C ASP A 157 -10.24 2.36 10.96
N GLU A 158 -10.86 1.87 12.03
CA GLU A 158 -10.22 1.00 13.01
C GLU A 158 -9.83 -0.36 12.40
N MET A 159 -10.68 -0.92 11.53
CA MET A 159 -10.37 -2.13 10.79
C MET A 159 -9.13 -1.92 9.90
N MET A 160 -9.10 -0.83 9.11
CA MET A 160 -7.94 -0.51 8.26
C MET A 160 -6.67 -0.26 9.07
N ALA A 161 -6.78 0.41 10.22
CA ALA A 161 -5.65 0.62 11.13
C ALA A 161 -5.09 -0.69 11.68
N ARG A 162 -5.97 -1.64 12.04
CA ARG A 162 -5.58 -2.98 12.52
C ARG A 162 -4.87 -3.78 11.42
N ILE A 163 -5.43 -3.81 10.21
CA ILE A 163 -4.88 -4.58 9.08
C ILE A 163 -3.54 -3.97 8.60
N LYS A 164 -3.34 -2.65 8.74
CA LYS A 164 -2.08 -1.97 8.44
C LYS A 164 -0.96 -2.27 9.44
N ALA A 165 -1.30 -2.67 10.66
CA ALA A 165 -0.31 -2.80 11.73
C ALA A 165 0.77 -3.83 11.36
N VAL A 166 2.03 -3.39 11.45
CA VAL A 166 3.17 -4.24 11.14
C VAL A 166 3.49 -5.08 12.36
N GLU A 167 3.26 -6.39 12.26
CA GLU A 167 3.70 -7.34 13.28
C GLU A 167 5.15 -7.80 13.03
N PHE A 168 5.88 -8.04 14.11
CA PHE A 168 7.20 -8.64 14.07
C PHE A 168 7.13 -10.02 14.72
N GLU A 169 7.83 -11.00 14.15
CA GLU A 169 8.09 -12.29 14.77
C GLU A 169 9.10 -12.14 15.91
N ASP A 170 9.14 -13.12 16.81
CA ASP A 170 10.07 -13.17 17.94
C ASP A 170 11.56 -13.08 17.53
N ASN A 171 11.86 -13.43 16.28
CA ASN A 171 13.19 -13.34 15.67
C ASN A 171 13.54 -11.93 15.15
N GLY A 172 12.70 -10.92 15.42
CA GLY A 172 12.86 -9.54 14.94
C GLY A 172 12.57 -9.36 13.45
N ARG A 173 12.03 -10.38 12.78
CA ARG A 173 11.64 -10.33 11.35
C ARG A 173 10.22 -9.79 11.23
N GLN A 174 10.01 -8.88 10.28
CA GLN A 174 8.68 -8.39 9.97
C GLN A 174 7.81 -9.55 9.44
N LYS A 175 6.64 -9.79 10.03
CA LYS A 175 5.66 -10.74 9.51
C LYS A 175 5.16 -10.28 8.14
N PRO A 176 4.71 -11.22 7.28
CA PRO A 176 4.04 -10.87 6.04
C PRO A 176 2.87 -9.92 6.33
N MET A 177 2.80 -8.85 5.54
CA MET A 177 1.70 -7.89 5.62
C MET A 177 0.40 -8.59 5.20
N ASN A 178 -0.74 -8.14 5.74
CA ASN A 178 -2.02 -8.72 5.39
C ASN A 178 -2.33 -8.52 3.88
N SER A 179 -2.78 -9.59 3.22
CA SER A 179 -3.08 -9.62 1.79
C SER A 179 -4.12 -8.58 1.36
N ILE A 180 -5.16 -8.36 2.16
CA ILE A 180 -6.23 -7.41 1.85
C ILE A 180 -5.68 -5.98 1.83
N TYR A 181 -4.85 -5.64 2.83
CA TYR A 181 -4.19 -4.33 2.85
C TYR A 181 -3.24 -4.17 1.66
N MET A 182 -2.45 -5.19 1.32
CA MET A 182 -1.55 -5.12 0.17
C MET A 182 -2.32 -4.83 -1.12
N ILE A 183 -3.43 -5.52 -1.37
CA ILE A 183 -4.27 -5.34 -2.57
C ILE A 183 -4.90 -3.93 -2.60
N SER A 184 -5.43 -3.46 -1.47
CA SER A 184 -6.05 -2.13 -1.38
C SER A 184 -5.04 -0.99 -1.50
N HIS A 185 -3.88 -1.12 -0.85
CA HIS A 185 -2.87 -0.07 -0.80
C HIS A 185 -2.04 0.02 -2.08
N SER A 186 -1.83 -1.08 -2.80
CA SER A 186 -1.05 -1.07 -4.04
C SER A 186 -1.75 -0.33 -5.18
N GLY A 187 -3.09 -0.28 -5.17
CA GLY A 187 -3.93 0.50 -6.08
C GLY A 187 -4.22 -0.12 -7.45
#